data_AF-G3UGU2-F1
#
_entry.id   AF-G3UGU2-F1
#
_cell.length_a   1.000
_cell.length_b   1.000
_cell.length_c   1.000
_cell.angle_alpha   90.00
_cell.angle_beta   90.00
_cell.angle_gamma   90.00
#
_symmetry.space_group_name_H-M   'P 1'
#
loop_
_entity.id
_entity.type
_entity.pdbx_description
1 polymer ?
#
loop_
_entity_poly.entity_id
_entity_poly.type
_entity_poly.pdbx_seq_one_letter_code
_entity_poly.pdbx_strand_id
1 'polypeptide(L)'
;LLEEKKKLEEGSKLCSSSCLPSPHVAAAPELYGACAPELPGETERSAMETAEEGRLGSAMEMSMMSAQENIHMLSKEKQRIMLLERTLQLKEEEDKWLNQRLMSQSMSSVSSRHSEKIAIRDFQVGGLVLIILDERHDNYVLFTVSPTLYFLRSESLPGLDLKPGEGSSGASRRPWVLGKVMENEYCQAKKAQNRLKVPLGTKFYRVKAVSWNKKV
;
A
#
# COMPACT_ATOMS: atom_id res chain seq x y z
N LEU A 1 12.74 39.43 9.12
CA LEU A 1 11.93 38.35 9.71
C LEU A 1 12.52 37.04 9.18
N LEU A 2 13.61 36.51 9.76
CA LEU A 2 13.62 35.78 11.05
C LEU A 2 12.37 34.88 11.08
N GLU A 3 12.46 33.56 11.11
CA GLU A 3 13.39 32.73 11.87
C GLU A 3 13.08 31.26 11.50
N GLU A 4 14.12 30.39 11.49
CA GLU A 4 14.09 29.06 12.13
C GLU A 4 13.07 27.97 11.66
N LYS A 5 13.19 26.64 11.79
CA LYS A 5 14.02 25.62 12.46
C LYS A 5 14.01 24.38 11.54
N LYS A 6 15.07 23.59 11.34
CA LYS A 6 15.66 22.55 12.22
C LYS A 6 14.69 21.45 12.71
N LYS A 7 14.97 20.20 12.26
CA LYS A 7 14.68 18.86 12.87
C LYS A 7 13.18 18.50 13.01
N LEU A 8 12.70 17.26 13.15
CA LEU A 8 13.18 15.94 13.62
C LEU A 8 12.08 14.96 13.10
N GLU A 9 12.39 13.83 12.46
CA GLU A 9 12.40 12.47 13.06
C GLU A 9 11.02 11.81 13.32
N GLU A 10 10.88 10.65 12.69
CA GLU A 10 10.19 9.41 13.08
C GLU A 10 8.80 9.46 13.76
N GLY A 11 7.80 9.04 13.00
CA GLY A 11 6.68 8.20 13.45
C GLY A 11 6.48 7.12 12.39
N SER A 12 6.03 5.91 12.65
CA SER A 12 5.26 5.41 13.77
C SER A 12 5.22 3.89 13.64
N LYS A 13 5.47 3.23 14.77
CA LYS A 13 5.29 1.81 15.00
C LYS A 13 3.79 1.46 15.05
N LEU A 14 3.47 0.29 14.50
CA LEU A 14 2.41 -0.67 14.88
C LEU A 14 1.12 -0.79 14.04
N CYS A 15 0.97 -2.03 13.57
CA CYS A 15 -0.21 -2.91 13.59
C CYS A 15 -1.33 -2.76 12.55
N SER A 16 -1.11 -3.49 11.45
CA SER A 16 -2.02 -4.48 10.83
C SER A 16 -2.60 -5.47 11.86
N SER A 17 -3.66 -6.26 11.68
CA SER A 17 -4.52 -6.69 10.57
C SER A 17 -5.66 -7.50 11.23
N SER A 18 -6.87 -7.49 10.66
CA SER A 18 -7.79 -8.63 10.81
C SER A 18 -8.75 -8.72 9.63
N CYS A 19 -8.70 -9.86 8.94
CA CYS A 19 -9.51 -10.29 7.80
C CYS A 19 -10.92 -10.73 8.22
N LEU A 20 -11.88 -10.66 7.29
CA LEU A 20 -13.15 -11.42 7.33
C LEU A 20 -13.47 -12.01 5.94
N PRO A 21 -14.00 -13.26 5.85
CA PRO A 21 -14.51 -13.83 4.61
C PRO A 21 -16.06 -13.92 4.56
N SER A 22 -16.55 -14.00 3.32
CA SER A 22 -17.93 -14.14 2.82
C SER A 22 -18.57 -15.51 3.10
N PRO A 23 -19.91 -15.65 2.97
CA PRO A 23 -20.48 -16.90 2.46
C PRO A 23 -21.60 -16.76 1.40
N HIS A 24 -21.77 -17.88 0.68
CA HIS A 24 -22.61 -18.15 -0.49
C HIS A 24 -24.07 -18.57 -0.18
N VAL A 25 -24.85 -18.56 -1.28
CA VAL A 25 -26.24 -18.91 -1.60
C VAL A 25 -26.68 -20.36 -1.29
N ALA A 26 -27.95 -20.59 -0.90
CA ALA A 26 -28.93 -21.48 -1.60
C ALA A 26 -30.25 -21.78 -0.84
N ALA A 27 -31.31 -22.00 -1.64
CA ALA A 27 -32.53 -22.82 -1.44
C ALA A 27 -33.88 -22.15 -1.03
N ALA A 28 -34.88 -22.34 -1.90
CA ALA A 28 -36.35 -22.19 -1.69
C ALA A 28 -36.97 -23.58 -1.37
N PRO A 29 -38.26 -23.78 -0.98
CA PRO A 29 -39.45 -23.54 -1.84
C PRO A 29 -40.85 -23.28 -1.16
N GLU A 30 -41.81 -22.78 -1.99
CA GLU A 30 -43.29 -23.01 -2.09
C GLU A 30 -44.28 -22.86 -0.89
N LEU A 31 -45.38 -22.08 -1.06
CA LEU A 31 -46.81 -22.54 -1.12
C LEU A 31 -47.91 -21.45 -0.91
N TYR A 32 -48.97 -21.65 -1.72
CA TYR A 32 -50.40 -21.21 -1.76
C TYR A 32 -51.16 -20.84 -0.45
N GLY A 33 -52.19 -19.96 -0.55
CA GLY A 33 -53.51 -20.17 0.11
C GLY A 33 -54.15 -19.10 1.03
N ALA A 34 -55.07 -18.31 0.47
CA ALA A 34 -56.44 -17.90 0.90
C ALA A 34 -56.92 -17.59 2.36
N CYS A 35 -57.80 -16.55 2.42
CA CYS A 35 -59.06 -16.36 3.19
C CYS A 35 -59.14 -15.70 4.61
N ALA A 36 -59.80 -14.52 4.62
CA ALA A 36 -60.90 -13.93 5.43
C ALA A 36 -61.17 -14.28 6.92
N PRO A 37 -61.81 -13.36 7.69
CA PRO A 37 -63.27 -13.43 7.86
C PRO A 37 -64.09 -12.09 7.89
N GLU A 38 -65.18 -12.11 7.13
CA GLU A 38 -66.60 -11.66 7.29
C GLU A 38 -67.10 -10.59 8.32
N LEU A 39 -67.95 -9.68 7.76
CA LEU A 39 -69.26 -9.12 8.20
C LEU A 39 -69.37 -8.18 9.43
N PRO A 40 -70.26 -7.14 9.43
CA PRO A 40 -71.73 -7.19 9.25
C PRO A 40 -72.28 -6.17 8.23
N GLY A 41 -73.48 -6.32 7.63
CA GLY A 41 -74.80 -6.39 8.25
C GLY A 41 -75.54 -5.06 8.00
N GLU A 42 -76.73 -5.17 7.43
CA GLU A 42 -77.48 -4.17 6.68
C GLU A 42 -78.19 -3.14 7.60
N THR A 43 -78.67 -2.01 7.01
CA THR A 43 -79.89 -1.24 7.37
C THR A 43 -79.71 0.29 7.27
N GLU A 44 -80.28 0.84 6.19
CA GLU A 44 -81.12 2.04 6.08
C GLU A 44 -80.64 3.44 6.52
N ARG A 45 -80.43 4.28 5.48
CA ARG A 45 -80.96 5.63 5.24
C ARG A 45 -81.70 6.36 6.38
N SER A 46 -81.33 7.66 6.51
CA SER A 46 -82.15 8.83 6.93
C SER A 46 -81.59 9.49 8.20
N ALA A 47 -80.75 10.52 8.08
CA ALA A 47 -81.08 11.94 7.88
C ALA A 47 -81.53 12.68 9.15
N MET A 48 -80.75 13.74 9.43
CA MET A 48 -81.17 15.04 9.97
C MET A 48 -81.15 15.27 11.50
N GLU A 49 -80.20 16.16 11.88
CA GLU A 49 -80.28 17.23 12.91
C GLU A 49 -80.47 16.83 14.39
N THR A 50 -79.90 17.49 15.41
CA THR A 50 -79.23 18.79 15.59
C THR A 50 -78.49 18.79 16.95
N ALA A 51 -77.67 19.84 17.18
CA ALA A 51 -77.05 20.27 18.44
C ALA A 51 -75.85 19.43 18.91
N GLU A 52 -74.59 19.72 18.53
CA GLU A 52 -73.87 21.00 18.60
C GLU A 52 -73.91 21.62 20.00
N GLU A 53 -73.17 21.02 20.93
CA GLU A 53 -72.38 21.78 21.90
C GLU A 53 -71.25 20.91 22.49
N GLY A 54 -69.99 21.32 22.29
CA GLY A 54 -68.86 20.80 23.07
C GLY A 54 -67.73 20.07 22.33
N ARG A 55 -67.69 20.05 20.98
CA ARG A 55 -66.58 19.44 20.21
C ARG A 55 -66.04 20.34 19.09
N LEU A 56 -65.86 21.63 19.35
CA LEU A 56 -65.21 22.54 18.38
C LEU A 56 -63.75 22.90 18.74
N GLY A 57 -63.23 22.45 19.89
CA GLY A 57 -61.81 22.61 20.22
C GLY A 57 -60.89 21.53 19.61
N SER A 58 -61.43 20.35 19.31
CA SER A 58 -60.62 19.14 19.04
C SER A 58 -59.99 19.10 17.65
N ALA A 59 -60.68 19.58 16.60
CA ALA A 59 -60.12 19.59 15.24
C ALA A 59 -59.03 20.67 15.07
N MET A 60 -59.21 21.82 15.73
CA MET A 60 -58.22 22.90 15.72
C MET A 60 -56.99 22.52 16.54
N GLU A 61 -57.15 21.85 17.69
CA GLU A 61 -56.01 21.26 18.42
C GLU A 61 -55.30 20.16 17.60
N MET A 62 -56.02 19.24 16.96
CA MET A 62 -55.42 18.19 16.11
C MET A 62 -54.63 18.80 14.94
N SER A 63 -55.10 19.92 14.40
CA SER A 63 -54.41 20.68 13.34
C SER A 63 -53.19 21.41 13.86
N MET A 64 -53.21 21.96 15.07
CA MET A 64 -52.02 22.57 15.69
C MET A 64 -50.99 21.51 16.09
N MET A 65 -51.43 20.36 16.61
CA MET A 65 -50.55 19.24 16.95
C MET A 65 -49.85 18.69 15.69
N SER A 66 -50.58 18.47 14.59
CA SER A 66 -49.98 18.03 13.32
C SER A 66 -49.07 19.07 12.65
N ALA A 67 -49.41 20.37 12.76
CA ALA A 67 -48.52 21.44 12.31
C ALA A 67 -47.24 21.52 13.16
N GLN A 68 -47.37 21.37 14.48
CA GLN A 68 -46.24 21.33 15.41
C GLN A 68 -45.38 20.08 15.21
N GLU A 69 -45.98 18.92 14.92
CA GLU A 69 -45.30 17.69 14.54
C GLU A 69 -44.55 17.86 13.21
N ASN A 70 -45.15 18.49 12.20
CA ASN A 70 -44.48 18.79 10.93
C ASN A 70 -43.30 19.76 11.12
N ILE A 71 -43.44 20.79 11.95
CA ILE A 71 -42.36 21.71 12.31
C ILE A 71 -41.23 20.97 13.04
N HIS A 72 -41.57 20.10 13.99
CA HIS A 72 -40.62 19.29 14.75
C HIS A 72 -39.91 18.26 13.85
N MET A 73 -40.62 17.64 12.91
CA MET A 73 -40.06 16.73 11.91
C MET A 73 -39.12 17.46 10.94
N LEU A 74 -39.52 18.63 10.44
CA LEU A 74 -38.65 19.51 9.64
C LEU A 74 -37.39 19.92 10.39
N SER A 75 -37.49 20.20 11.70
CA SER A 75 -36.35 20.52 12.54
C SER A 75 -35.38 19.33 12.66
N LYS A 76 -35.89 18.11 12.85
CA LYS A 76 -35.05 16.89 12.89
C LYS A 76 -34.38 16.61 11.55
N GLU A 77 -35.10 16.77 10.45
CA GLU A 77 -34.55 16.56 9.11
C GLU A 77 -33.46 17.60 8.80
N LYS A 78 -33.68 18.86 9.17
CA LYS A 78 -32.67 19.92 9.06
C LYS A 78 -31.40 19.60 9.86
N GLN A 79 -31.54 19.05 11.07
CA GLN A 79 -30.40 18.59 11.88
C GLN A 79 -29.66 17.42 11.22
N ARG A 80 -30.40 16.48 10.62
CA ARG A 80 -29.83 15.35 9.87
C ARG A 80 -29.04 15.81 8.65
N ILE A 81 -29.59 16.75 7.88
CA ILE A 81 -28.93 17.33 6.70
C ILE A 81 -27.62 18.00 7.12
N MET A 82 -27.62 18.83 8.16
CA MET A 82 -26.41 19.49 8.66
C MET A 82 -25.32 18.49 9.09
N LEU A 83 -25.71 17.38 9.73
CA LEU A 83 -24.76 16.33 10.12
C LEU A 83 -24.17 15.61 8.90
N LEU A 84 -24.99 15.30 7.91
CA LEU A 84 -24.55 14.66 6.68
C LEU A 84 -23.63 15.57 5.88
N GLU A 85 -23.95 16.86 5.76
CA GLU A 85 -23.09 17.86 5.11
C GLU A 85 -21.71 17.94 5.78
N ARG A 86 -21.68 17.97 7.12
CA ARG A 86 -20.42 17.95 7.88
C ARG A 86 -19.63 16.65 7.64
N THR A 87 -20.31 15.52 7.59
CA THR A 87 -19.68 14.21 7.37
C THR A 87 -19.12 14.12 5.96
N LEU A 88 -19.86 14.61 4.96
CA LEU A 88 -19.43 14.67 3.57
C LEU A 88 -18.20 15.55 3.42
N GLN A 89 -18.17 16.74 4.03
CA GLN A 89 -17.00 17.63 4.02
C GLN A 89 -15.75 16.94 4.59
N LEU A 90 -15.89 16.25 5.75
CA LEU A 90 -14.77 15.50 6.32
C LEU A 90 -14.28 14.38 5.39
N LYS A 91 -15.19 13.70 4.69
CA LYS A 91 -14.84 12.67 3.71
C LYS A 91 -14.18 13.23 2.46
N GLU A 92 -14.65 14.37 1.96
CA GLU A 92 -14.01 15.07 0.84
C GLU A 92 -12.61 15.56 1.20
N GLU A 93 -12.37 16.00 2.44
CA GLU A 93 -11.04 16.36 2.92
C GLU A 93 -10.11 15.14 3.05
N GLU A 94 -10.62 14.02 3.56
CA GLU A 94 -9.89 12.75 3.64
C GLU A 94 -9.50 12.26 2.24
N ASP A 95 -10.43 12.29 1.28
CA ASP A 95 -10.17 11.91 -0.11
C ASP A 95 -9.13 12.83 -0.77
N LYS A 96 -9.18 14.14 -0.52
CA LYS A 96 -8.15 15.08 -0.99
C LYS A 96 -6.78 14.74 -0.41
N TRP A 97 -6.72 14.45 0.89
CA TRP A 97 -5.47 14.08 1.56
C TRP A 97 -4.89 12.77 1.02
N LEU A 98 -5.73 11.75 0.86
CA LEU A 98 -5.34 10.45 0.29
C LEU A 98 -4.85 10.60 -1.15
N ASN A 99 -5.55 11.38 -1.97
CA ASN A 99 -5.17 11.62 -3.35
C ASN A 99 -3.83 12.36 -3.44
N GLN A 100 -3.63 13.41 -2.61
CA GLN A 100 -2.34 14.09 -2.51
C GLN A 100 -1.21 13.13 -2.12
N ARG A 101 -1.47 12.23 -1.16
CA ARG A 101 -0.49 11.21 -0.73
C ARG A 101 -0.16 10.23 -1.86
N LEU A 102 -1.18 9.76 -2.58
CA LEU A 102 -1.02 8.86 -3.72
C LEU A 102 -0.19 9.50 -4.84
N MET A 103 -0.49 10.76 -5.18
CA MET A 103 0.27 11.51 -6.19
C MET A 103 1.74 11.69 -5.77
N SER A 104 1.97 12.05 -4.50
CA SER A 104 3.33 12.19 -3.95
C SER A 104 4.12 10.88 -3.98
N GLN A 105 3.47 9.77 -3.64
CA GLN A 105 4.10 8.44 -3.67
C GLN A 105 4.42 8.01 -5.11
N SER A 106 3.47 8.20 -6.03
CA SER A 106 3.62 7.79 -7.43
C SER A 106 4.81 8.50 -8.10
N MET A 107 4.94 9.82 -7.90
CA MET A 107 6.03 10.61 -8.48
C MET A 107 7.40 10.33 -7.83
N SER A 108 7.43 9.95 -6.55
CA SER A 108 8.69 9.63 -5.86
C SER A 108 9.36 8.35 -6.38
N SER A 109 8.57 7.40 -6.89
CA SER A 109 9.06 6.11 -7.37
C SER A 109 9.73 6.15 -8.74
N VAL A 110 9.49 7.20 -9.54
CA VAL A 110 10.05 7.36 -10.89
C VAL A 110 11.47 7.95 -10.82
N SER A 111 11.72 8.85 -9.87
CA SER A 111 13.03 9.52 -9.73
C SER A 111 14.14 8.57 -9.26
N SER A 112 13.84 7.55 -8.45
CA SER A 112 14.88 6.64 -7.91
C SER A 112 15.31 5.54 -8.88
N ARG A 113 14.47 5.17 -9.86
CA ARG A 113 14.69 4.04 -10.78
C ARG A 113 15.91 4.19 -11.69
N HIS A 114 16.45 5.41 -11.79
CA HIS A 114 17.63 5.74 -12.58
C HIS A 114 18.70 6.50 -11.81
N SER A 115 18.68 6.47 -10.46
CA SER A 115 19.73 7.18 -9.72
C SER A 115 21.10 6.56 -10.05
N GLU A 116 22.01 7.37 -10.58
CA GLU A 116 23.38 6.98 -10.93
C GLU A 116 24.27 6.85 -9.69
N LYS A 117 23.67 6.52 -8.55
CA LYS A 117 24.33 6.39 -7.26
C LYS A 117 24.78 4.96 -7.07
N ILE A 118 26.06 4.79 -6.80
CA ILE A 118 26.66 3.49 -6.52
C ILE A 118 26.23 3.05 -5.11
N ALA A 119 25.61 1.88 -5.01
CA ALA A 119 25.33 1.25 -3.73
C ALA A 119 26.63 0.72 -3.11
N ILE A 120 26.79 0.92 -1.79
CA ILE A 120 27.96 0.45 -1.01
C ILE A 120 27.58 -0.56 0.08
N ARG A 121 26.27 -0.77 0.29
CA ARG A 121 25.63 -1.69 1.25
C ARG A 121 24.29 -2.16 0.68
N ASP A 122 23.72 -3.20 1.27
CA ASP A 122 22.36 -3.71 1.01
C ASP A 122 22.03 -3.84 -0.49
N PHE A 123 22.91 -4.53 -1.22
CA PHE A 123 22.82 -4.66 -2.67
C PHE A 123 21.51 -5.32 -3.11
N GLN A 124 20.67 -4.55 -3.78
CA GLN A 124 19.41 -5.00 -4.37
C GLN A 124 19.57 -5.30 -5.85
N VAL A 125 18.71 -6.18 -6.36
CA VAL A 125 18.59 -6.41 -7.81
C VAL A 125 18.23 -5.11 -8.51
N GLY A 126 18.95 -4.79 -9.57
CA GLY A 126 18.85 -3.53 -10.29
C GLY A 126 19.69 -2.39 -9.72
N GLY A 127 20.38 -2.58 -8.59
CA GLY A 127 21.27 -1.57 -8.01
C GLY A 127 22.56 -1.38 -8.83
N LEU A 128 23.01 -0.13 -8.92
CA LEU A 128 24.34 0.20 -9.46
C LEU A 128 25.42 -0.15 -8.44
N VAL A 129 26.48 -0.82 -8.88
CA VAL A 129 27.58 -1.25 -8.02
C VAL A 129 28.93 -1.01 -8.67
N LEU A 130 29.94 -0.76 -7.84
CA LEU A 130 31.34 -0.74 -8.24
C LEU A 130 31.92 -2.13 -8.00
N ILE A 131 32.45 -2.75 -9.05
CA ILE A 131 33.10 -4.05 -9.00
C ILE A 131 34.61 -3.79 -9.09
N ILE A 132 35.38 -4.31 -8.14
CA ILE A 132 36.83 -4.11 -8.04
C ILE A 132 37.54 -5.45 -8.04
N LEU A 133 38.78 -5.48 -8.54
CA LEU A 133 39.67 -6.61 -8.37
C LEU A 133 40.21 -6.63 -6.94
N ASP A 134 39.94 -7.70 -6.20
CA ASP A 134 40.58 -7.94 -4.90
C ASP A 134 41.78 -8.88 -5.09
N GLU A 135 42.98 -8.32 -4.91
CA GLU A 135 44.24 -9.04 -5.05
C GLU A 135 44.43 -10.15 -4.01
N ARG A 136 43.82 -10.02 -2.82
CA ARG A 136 43.94 -11.03 -1.75
C ARG A 136 43.25 -12.32 -2.16
N HIS A 137 42.10 -12.16 -2.80
CA HIS A 137 41.28 -13.28 -3.26
C HIS A 137 41.56 -13.65 -4.72
N ASP A 138 42.30 -12.82 -5.47
CA ASP A 138 42.51 -12.93 -6.92
C ASP A 138 41.20 -12.94 -7.74
N ASN A 139 40.14 -12.37 -7.16
CA ASN A 139 38.78 -12.42 -7.69
C ASN A 139 38.15 -11.01 -7.71
N TYR A 140 37.16 -10.80 -8.57
CA TYR A 140 36.38 -9.57 -8.55
C TYR A 140 35.33 -9.61 -7.45
N VAL A 141 35.21 -8.51 -6.72
CA VAL A 141 34.24 -8.32 -5.62
C VAL A 141 33.51 -6.99 -5.79
N LEU A 142 32.30 -6.87 -5.23
CA LEU A 142 31.66 -5.57 -5.11
C LEU A 142 32.35 -4.76 -4.02
N PHE A 143 32.60 -3.47 -4.28
CA PHE A 143 33.04 -2.52 -3.28
C PHE A 143 31.96 -2.35 -2.22
N THR A 144 32.29 -2.66 -0.98
CA THR A 144 31.39 -2.52 0.15
C THR A 144 32.14 -2.00 1.37
N VAL A 145 31.41 -1.28 2.23
CA VAL A 145 31.90 -0.88 3.56
C VAL A 145 31.54 -1.91 4.64
N SER A 146 30.83 -2.97 4.26
CA SER A 146 30.44 -4.07 5.16
C SER A 146 31.57 -5.11 5.28
N PRO A 147 31.66 -5.86 6.40
CA PRO A 147 32.62 -6.95 6.53
C PRO A 147 32.27 -8.17 5.65
N THR A 148 31.02 -8.25 5.15
CA THR A 148 30.56 -9.33 4.29
C THR A 148 31.08 -9.18 2.86
N LEU A 149 31.69 -10.23 2.33
CA LEU A 149 32.22 -10.25 0.96
C LEU A 149 31.14 -10.55 -0.08
N TYR A 150 31.25 -9.91 -1.24
CA TYR A 150 30.34 -10.06 -2.38
C TYR A 150 31.16 -10.40 -3.63
N PHE A 151 31.34 -11.69 -3.89
CA PHE A 151 32.12 -12.17 -5.03
C PHE A 151 31.31 -12.10 -6.32
N LEU A 152 31.93 -11.57 -7.39
CA LEU A 152 31.36 -11.65 -8.72
C LEU A 152 31.44 -13.09 -9.25
N ARG A 153 30.37 -13.56 -9.89
CA ARG A 153 30.37 -14.87 -10.55
C ARG A 153 31.15 -14.85 -11.86
N SER A 154 31.77 -15.99 -12.19
CA SER A 154 32.54 -16.16 -13.43
C SER A 154 31.69 -15.96 -14.69
N GLU A 155 30.41 -16.34 -14.66
CA GLU A 155 29.48 -16.11 -15.77
C GLU A 155 29.24 -14.62 -16.09
N SER A 156 29.49 -13.71 -15.14
CA SER A 156 29.34 -12.28 -15.34
C SER A 156 30.60 -11.62 -15.91
N LEU A 157 31.75 -12.29 -15.89
CA LEU A 157 33.02 -11.71 -16.35
C LEU A 157 32.98 -11.29 -17.84
N PRO A 158 32.49 -12.12 -18.78
CA PRO A 158 32.48 -11.74 -20.20
C PRO A 158 31.58 -10.54 -20.49
N GLY A 159 30.41 -10.45 -19.82
CA GLY A 159 29.47 -9.33 -20.01
C GLY A 159 29.93 -8.00 -19.41
N LEU A 160 31.03 -8.02 -18.65
CA LEU A 160 31.68 -6.87 -18.02
C LEU A 160 33.07 -6.59 -18.61
N ASP A 161 33.48 -7.33 -19.65
CA ASP A 161 34.81 -7.29 -20.26
C ASP A 161 35.96 -7.51 -19.25
N LEU A 162 35.71 -8.38 -18.25
CA LEU A 162 36.68 -8.72 -17.22
C LEU A 162 37.34 -10.08 -17.50
N LYS A 163 38.62 -10.20 -17.12
CA LYS A 163 39.39 -11.44 -17.25
C LYS A 163 39.52 -12.19 -15.91
N PRO A 164 39.29 -13.52 -15.86
CA PRO A 164 39.48 -14.32 -14.64
C PRO A 164 40.93 -14.31 -14.13
N GLY A 165 41.10 -14.58 -12.84
CA GLY A 165 42.41 -14.86 -12.23
C GLY A 165 42.88 -16.28 -12.58
N GLU A 166 44.20 -16.47 -12.71
CA GLU A 166 44.88 -17.61 -13.33
C GLU A 166 44.66 -17.76 -14.86
N GLY A 167 45.68 -17.40 -15.64
CA GLY A 167 45.71 -17.54 -17.11
C GLY A 167 45.99 -16.25 -17.89
N SER A 168 46.00 -15.10 -17.22
CA SER A 168 46.34 -13.80 -17.83
C SER A 168 47.86 -13.56 -17.85
N SER A 169 48.57 -14.42 -18.60
CA SER A 169 49.98 -14.20 -18.94
C SER A 169 50.09 -12.99 -19.88
N GLY A 170 50.37 -11.80 -19.33
CA GLY A 170 50.81 -10.62 -20.09
C GLY A 170 49.78 -9.50 -20.32
N ALA A 171 48.52 -9.62 -19.89
CA ALA A 171 47.54 -8.54 -20.01
C ALA A 171 47.09 -8.06 -18.63
N SER A 172 47.33 -6.78 -18.32
CA SER A 172 46.85 -6.13 -17.09
C SER A 172 45.33 -6.30 -16.96
N ARG A 173 44.89 -6.88 -15.84
CA ARG A 173 43.46 -7.02 -15.53
C ARG A 173 42.90 -5.64 -15.24
N ARG A 174 41.71 -5.36 -15.75
CA ARG A 174 41.02 -4.10 -15.46
C ARG A 174 40.77 -4.02 -13.94
N PRO A 175 41.20 -2.94 -13.26
CA PRO A 175 41.14 -2.89 -11.79
C PRO A 175 39.72 -2.76 -11.25
N TRP A 176 38.81 -2.14 -12.01
CA TRP A 176 37.42 -1.96 -11.61
C TRP A 176 36.49 -1.71 -12.79
N VAL A 177 35.19 -1.94 -12.59
CA VAL A 177 34.12 -1.65 -13.57
C VAL A 177 32.81 -1.35 -12.85
N LEU A 178 31.92 -0.58 -13.48
CA LEU A 178 30.55 -0.39 -13.01
C LEU A 178 29.63 -1.48 -13.56
N GLY A 179 28.79 -2.02 -12.69
CA GLY A 179 27.83 -3.06 -13.07
C GLY A 179 26.47 -2.82 -12.43
N LYS A 180 25.45 -3.50 -12.97
CA LYS A 180 24.11 -3.58 -12.40
C LYS A 180 23.88 -4.98 -11.84
N VAL A 181 23.47 -5.07 -10.58
CA VAL A 181 23.20 -6.35 -9.91
C VAL A 181 21.99 -7.02 -10.54
N MET A 182 22.11 -8.29 -10.90
CA MET A 182 21.03 -9.09 -11.47
C MET A 182 20.51 -10.13 -10.49
N GLU A 183 21.40 -10.81 -9.77
CA GLU A 183 21.04 -11.83 -8.79
C GLU A 183 22.08 -11.82 -7.67
N ASN A 184 21.63 -12.16 -6.46
CA ASN A 184 22.47 -12.26 -5.28
C ASN A 184 22.19 -13.57 -4.54
N GLU A 185 23.20 -14.42 -4.38
CA GLU A 185 23.11 -15.74 -3.74
C GLU A 185 23.93 -15.77 -2.45
N TYR A 186 23.32 -16.18 -1.34
CA TYR A 186 24.04 -16.35 -0.08
C TYR A 186 24.74 -17.71 -0.02
N CYS A 187 26.02 -17.70 0.33
CA CYS A 187 26.89 -18.86 0.29
C CYS A 187 27.71 -19.00 1.57
N GLN A 188 28.21 -20.21 1.80
CA GLN A 188 29.15 -20.51 2.87
C GLN A 188 30.29 -21.39 2.35
N ALA A 189 31.53 -21.05 2.72
CA ALA A 189 32.71 -21.84 2.38
C ALA A 189 32.68 -23.19 3.09
N LYS A 190 32.53 -24.28 2.32
CA LYS A 190 32.55 -25.65 2.85
C LYS A 190 33.95 -26.27 2.92
N LYS A 191 34.95 -25.67 2.26
CA LYS A 191 36.33 -26.18 2.16
C LYS A 191 37.31 -25.11 2.61
N ALA A 192 38.34 -25.50 3.36
CA ALA A 192 39.40 -24.58 3.81
C ALA A 192 40.25 -24.11 2.63
N GLN A 193 40.54 -24.99 1.68
CA GLN A 193 41.13 -24.66 0.39
C GLN A 193 40.01 -24.51 -0.64
N ASN A 194 39.72 -23.26 -1.01
CA ASN A 194 38.73 -22.94 -2.03
C ASN A 194 39.27 -21.84 -2.96
N ARG A 195 38.70 -21.77 -4.17
CA ARG A 195 39.09 -20.80 -5.21
C ARG A 195 38.95 -19.33 -4.83
N LEU A 196 38.18 -19.03 -3.77
CA LEU A 196 37.99 -17.66 -3.27
C LEU A 196 39.00 -17.31 -2.18
N LYS A 197 39.87 -18.25 -1.78
CA LYS A 197 40.90 -18.07 -0.75
C LYS A 197 40.34 -17.54 0.58
N VAL A 198 39.10 -17.91 0.92
CA VAL A 198 38.46 -17.57 2.20
C VAL A 198 38.55 -18.73 3.20
N PRO A 199 38.58 -18.48 4.52
CA PRO A 199 38.55 -19.56 5.52
C PRO A 199 37.29 -20.44 5.45
N LEU A 200 37.40 -21.69 5.89
CA LEU A 200 36.23 -22.59 6.01
C LEU A 200 35.18 -21.97 6.96
N GLY A 201 33.90 -22.12 6.61
CA GLY A 201 32.79 -21.57 7.37
C GLY A 201 32.46 -20.11 7.08
N THR A 202 33.33 -19.38 6.35
CA THR A 202 33.08 -17.98 5.95
C THR A 202 31.79 -17.86 5.14
N LYS A 203 30.94 -16.93 5.55
CA LYS A 203 29.68 -16.58 4.88
C LYS A 203 29.89 -15.39 3.97
N PHE A 204 29.41 -15.48 2.73
CA PHE A 204 29.59 -14.46 1.71
C PHE A 204 28.47 -14.53 0.67
N TYR A 205 28.42 -13.55 -0.21
CA TYR A 205 27.49 -13.52 -1.32
C TYR A 205 28.18 -13.78 -2.65
N ARG A 206 27.47 -14.43 -3.59
CA ARG A 206 27.85 -14.54 -5.00
C ARG A 206 26.86 -13.76 -5.85
N VAL A 207 27.39 -12.80 -6.60
CA VAL A 207 26.59 -11.82 -7.34
C VAL A 207 26.74 -12.07 -8.83
N LYS A 208 25.61 -12.08 -9.56
CA LYS A 208 25.61 -11.85 -11.03
C LYS A 208 25.44 -10.36 -11.26
N ALA A 209 26.24 -9.81 -12.14
CA ALA A 209 26.08 -8.46 -12.64
C ALA A 209 26.25 -8.40 -14.16
N VAL A 210 25.73 -7.33 -14.75
CA VAL A 210 25.89 -6.99 -16.17
C VAL A 210 26.52 -5.60 -16.29
N SER A 211 27.17 -5.30 -17.41
CA SER A 211 27.76 -3.98 -17.65
C SER A 211 26.71 -2.88 -17.52
N TRP A 212 27.08 -1.82 -16.80
CA TRP A 212 26.32 -0.59 -16.83
C TRP A 212 26.65 0.14 -18.13
N ASN A 213 25.77 0.03 -19.12
CA ASN A 213 25.87 0.83 -20.33
C ASN A 213 24.99 2.07 -20.20
N LYS A 214 25.61 3.25 -20.07
CA LYS A 214 24.95 4.48 -20.50
C LYS A 214 25.05 4.49 -22.02
N LYS A 215 24.00 4.05 -22.72
CA LYS A 215 23.83 4.51 -24.10
C LYS A 215 23.61 6.02 -23.98
N VAL A 216 24.67 6.77 -24.25
CA VAL A 216 24.63 8.22 -24.49
C VAL A 216 24.04 8.43 -25.87
#